data_AF-A0A2V9VUH4-F1
#
_entry.id   AF-A0A2V9VUH4-F1
#
_cell.length_a   1.000
_cell.length_b   1.000
_cell.length_c   1.000
_cell.angle_alpha   90.00
_cell.angle_beta   90.00
_cell.angle_gamma   90.00
#
_symmetry.space_group_name_H-M   'P 1'
#
loop_
_entity.id
_entity.type
_entity.pdbx_description
1 polymer ?
#
loop_
_entity_poly.entity_id
_entity_poly.type
_entity_poly.pdbx_seq_one_letter_code
_entity_poly.pdbx_strand_id
1 'polypeptide(L)' 'GMGYCGCSTIPELLQKTRFVRISGAGLRESHVHDVMITREAPNYAIE' A
#
# COMPACT_ATOMS: atom_id res chain seq x y z
N GLY A 1 -6.00 0.77 -5.24
CA GLY A 1 -5.78 2.14 -4.73
C GLY A 1 -7.05 2.97 -4.81
N MET A 2 -7.39 3.49 -5.99
CA MET A 2 -8.51 4.42 -6.19
C MET A 2 -9.86 3.96 -5.61
N GLY A 3 -10.19 2.67 -5.71
CA GLY A 3 -11.42 2.10 -5.11
C GLY A 3 -11.47 2.22 -3.58
N TYR A 4 -10.37 2.00 -2.86
CA TYR A 4 -10.29 2.21 -1.41
C TYR A 4 -10.50 3.68 -1.03
N CYS A 5 -10.18 4.59 -1.94
CA CYS A 5 -10.34 6.02 -1.78
C CYS A 5 -11.69 6.54 -2.33
N GLY A 6 -12.57 5.66 -2.84
CA GLY A 6 -13.84 6.06 -3.45
C GLY A 6 -13.70 6.98 -4.67
N CYS A 7 -12.59 6.88 -5.41
CA CYS A 7 -12.30 7.74 -6.56
C CYS A 7 -12.48 6.96 -7.86
N SER A 8 -13.22 7.53 -8.82
CA SER A 8 -13.43 6.92 -10.13
C SER A 8 -12.48 7.46 -11.20
N THR A 9 -11.88 8.64 -10.96
CA THR A 9 -10.94 9.27 -11.89
C THR A 9 -9.66 9.76 -11.20
N ILE A 10 -8.61 9.98 -11.99
CA ILE A 10 -7.32 10.50 -11.48
C ILE A 10 -7.47 11.90 -10.84
N PRO A 11 -8.19 12.86 -11.44
CA PRO A 11 -8.40 14.17 -10.81
C PRO A 11 -9.08 14.06 -9.43
N GLU A 12 -10.05 13.15 -9.27
CA GLU A 12 -10.68 12.92 -7.97
C GLU A 12 -9.71 12.36 -6.94
N LEU A 13 -8.84 11.44 -7.35
CA LEU A 13 -7.80 10.89 -6.46
C LEU A 13 -6.89 12.01 -5.94
N LEU A 14 -6.48 12.93 -6.80
CA LEU A 14 -5.59 14.05 -6.42
C LEU A 14 -6.27 15.06 -5.48
N GLN A 15 -7.58 15.26 -5.61
CA GLN A 15 -8.31 16.29 -4.85
C GLN A 15 -8.94 15.78 -3.55
N LYS A 16 -9.43 14.54 -3.52
CA LYS A 16 -10.28 14.02 -2.43
C LYS A 16 -9.51 13.17 -1.43
N THR A 17 -8.35 12.64 -1.79
CA THR A 17 -7.63 11.70 -0.91
C THR A 17 -6.79 12.39 0.15
N ARG A 18 -6.48 11.64 1.21
CA ARG A 18 -5.68 12.10 2.33
C ARG A 18 -4.58 11.09 2.61
N PHE A 19 -3.38 11.62 2.80
CA PHE A 19 -2.26 10.84 3.29
C PHE A 19 -2.17 10.97 4.81
N VAL A 20 -1.65 9.91 5.44
CA VAL A 20 -1.31 9.88 6.86
C VAL A 20 0.18 9.60 7.00
N ARG A 21 0.81 10.19 8.00
CA ARG A 21 2.22 9.94 8.29
C ARG A 21 2.33 8.65 9.12
N ILE A 22 3.18 7.74 8.67
CA ILE A 22 3.49 6.49 9.39
C ILE A 22 4.87 6.56 10.04
N SER A 23 5.08 5.75 11.08
CA SER A 23 6.39 5.57 11.71
C SER A 23 7.21 4.50 10.97
N GLY A 24 8.51 4.40 11.29
CA GLY A 24 9.35 3.31 10.75
C GLY A 24 8.88 1.91 11.19
N ALA A 25 8.25 1.80 12.36
CA ALA A 25 7.58 0.57 12.79
C ALA A 25 6.34 0.28 11.91
N GLY A 26 5.53 1.29 11.63
CA GLY A 26 4.37 1.16 10.74
C GLY A 26 4.75 0.79 9.29
N LEU A 27 5.94 1.19 8.83
CA LEU A 27 6.46 0.73 7.55
C LEU A 27 6.71 -0.78 7.57
N ARG A 28 7.41 -1.30 8.58
CA ARG A 28 7.65 -2.75 8.72
C ARG A 28 6.35 -3.55 8.83
N GLU A 29 5.37 -3.01 9.54
CA GLU A 29 4.02 -3.60 9.64
C GLU A 29 3.29 -3.61 8.28
N SER A 30 3.47 -2.58 7.46
CA SER A 30 2.83 -2.51 6.15
C SER A 30 3.41 -3.51 5.13
N HIS A 31 4.67 -3.89 5.29
CA HIS A 31 5.31 -4.92 4.49
C HIS A 31 4.94 -6.32 4.98
N VAL A 32 5.10 -7.34 4.13
CA VAL A 32 5.02 -8.74 4.55
C VAL A 32 6.04 -8.98 5.67
N HIS A 33 5.58 -9.39 6.85
CA HIS A 33 6.40 -9.67 8.02
C HIS A 33 5.95 -10.96 8.70
N ASP A 34 6.88 -11.61 9.41
CA ASP A 34 6.66 -12.81 10.23
C ASP A 34 6.10 -14.04 9.48
N VAL A 35 6.35 -14.15 8.17
CA VAL A 35 5.97 -15.30 7.35
C VAL A 35 7.09 -15.72 6.39
N MET A 36 7.15 -17.01 6.07
CA MET A 36 7.99 -17.50 4.96
C MET A 36 7.21 -17.42 3.65
N ILE A 37 7.75 -16.67 2.69
CA ILE A 37 7.20 -16.60 1.33
C ILE A 37 7.58 -17.90 0.60
N THR A 38 6.59 -18.74 0.35
CA THR A 38 6.77 -20.05 -0.31
C THR A 38 6.65 -19.99 -1.82
N ARG A 39 6.04 -18.92 -2.34
CA ARG A 39 5.93 -18.65 -3.77
C ARG A 39 6.00 -17.16 -4.02
N GLU A 40 6.75 -16.76 -5.05
CA GLU A 40 6.89 -15.37 -5.44
C GLU A 40 5.57 -14.80 -5.95
N ALA A 41 5.30 -13.56 -5.56
CA ALA A 41 4.16 -12.80 -6.05
C ALA A 41 4.61 -11.93 -7.24
N PRO A 42 3.86 -11.91 -8.35
CA PRO A 42 4.24 -11.16 -9.55
C PRO A 42 4.27 -9.63 -9.35
N ASN A 43 3.71 -9.14 -8.24
CA ASN A 43 3.60 -7.73 -7.89
C ASN A 43 4.26 -7.38 -6.54
N TYR A 44 4.99 -8.32 -5.93
CA TYR A 44 5.65 -8.10 -4.64
C TYR A 44 6.94 -8.90 -4.57
N ALA A 45 8.06 -8.22 -4.78
CA ALA A 45 9.41 -8.75 -4.61
C ALA A 45 10.08 -8.06 -3.41
N ILE A 46 10.79 -8.83 -2.60
CA ILE A 46 11.65 -8.31 -1.54
C ILE A 46 13.05 -8.20 -2.17
N GLU A 47 13.49 -6.98 -2.43
CA GLU A 47 14.90 -6.68 -2.77
C GLU A 47 15.62 -6.16 -1.52
#